data_AF-A0A962CG95-F1
#
_entry.id   AF-A0A962CG95-F1
#
_cell.length_a   1.000
_cell.length_b   1.000
_cell.length_c   1.000
_cell.angle_alpha   90.00
_cell.angle_beta   90.00
_cell.angle_gamma   90.00
#
_symmetry.space_group_name_H-M   'P 1'
#
loop_
_entity.id
_entity.type
_entity.pdbx_description
1 polymer ?
#
loop_
_entity_poly.entity_id
_entity_poly.type
_entity_poly.pdbx_seq_one_letter_code
_entity_poly.pdbx_strand_id
1 'polypeptide(L)'
;IWASILGVLPFTLLLPHANLLWTTLLTVVIGLVLASAFSAILVFAQELVPGRTGTISGLFFGFAFGMGGIGAAVLGELADHVGIEAVYRICAWLPAIGLLAWFLPRTSAAARKPSAS
;
A
#
# COMPACT_ATOMS: atom_id res chain seq x y z
N ILE A 1 2.16 -6.61 6.93
CA ILE A 1 2.31 -6.64 5.45
C ILE A 1 1.31 -7.61 4.83
N TRP A 2 1.43 -8.94 5.03
CA TRP A 2 0.50 -9.95 4.47
C TRP A 2 -0.98 -9.76 4.87
N ALA A 3 -1.25 -9.59 6.17
CA ALA A 3 -2.61 -9.35 6.67
C ALA A 3 -3.22 -8.07 6.08
N SER A 4 -2.39 -7.05 5.81
CA SER A 4 -2.82 -5.78 5.22
C SER A 4 -3.12 -5.92 3.72
N ILE A 5 -2.30 -6.65 2.97
CA ILE A 5 -2.51 -6.89 1.52
C ILE A 5 -3.74 -7.75 1.28
N LEU A 6 -3.87 -8.88 2.00
CA LEU A 6 -5.04 -9.76 1.91
C LEU A 6 -6.29 -9.10 2.49
N GLY A 7 -6.14 -8.22 3.48
CA GLY A 7 -7.24 -7.45 4.05
C GLY A 7 -7.80 -6.41 3.07
N VAL A 8 -6.95 -5.70 2.34
CA VAL A 8 -7.37 -4.64 1.39
C VAL A 8 -8.02 -5.20 0.12
N LEU A 9 -7.50 -6.32 -0.39
CA LEU A 9 -7.89 -6.91 -1.68
C LEU A 9 -9.41 -7.14 -1.86
N PRO A 10 -10.16 -7.73 -0.90
CA PRO A 10 -11.62 -7.86 -1.03
C PRO A 10 -12.34 -6.51 -1.04
N PHE A 11 -11.88 -5.53 -0.26
CA PHE A 11 -12.50 -4.19 -0.23
C PHE A 11 -12.27 -3.42 -1.52
N THR A 12 -11.09 -3.56 -2.13
CA THR A 12 -10.78 -2.90 -3.41
C THR A 12 -11.53 -3.53 -4.58
N LEU A 13 -11.79 -4.84 -4.55
CA LEU A 13 -12.61 -5.51 -5.57
C LEU A 13 -14.11 -5.19 -5.45
N LEU A 14 -14.58 -4.83 -4.25
CA LEU A 14 -15.96 -4.39 -4.00
C LEU A 14 -16.22 -2.94 -4.44
N LEU A 15 -15.19 -2.09 -4.55
CA LEU A 15 -15.31 -0.68 -4.95
C LEU A 15 -16.09 -0.44 -6.26
N PRO A 16 -15.81 -1.13 -7.39
CA PRO A 16 -16.52 -0.87 -8.64
C PRO A 16 -18.01 -1.25 -8.62
N HIS A 17 -18.46 -1.98 -7.60
CA HIS A 17 -19.86 -2.39 -7.44
C HIS A 17 -20.60 -1.59 -6.36
N ALA A 18 -19.93 -0.62 -5.73
CA ALA A 18 -20.43 0.14 -4.59
C ALA A 18 -21.01 1.50 -5.01
N ASN A 19 -22.12 1.91 -4.38
CA ASN A 19 -22.66 3.26 -4.51
C ASN A 19 -21.71 4.31 -3.89
N LEU A 20 -21.85 5.59 -4.26
CA LEU A 20 -20.96 6.71 -3.88
C LEU A 20 -20.61 6.76 -2.37
N LEU A 21 -21.60 6.53 -1.50
CA LEU A 21 -21.42 6.48 -0.04
C LEU A 21 -20.50 5.33 0.40
N TRP A 22 -20.71 4.13 -0.16
CA TRP A 22 -19.93 2.95 0.15
C TRP A 22 -18.51 3.03 -0.41
N THR A 23 -18.35 3.61 -1.61
CA THR A 23 -17.04 3.88 -2.20
C THR A 23 -16.19 4.77 -1.30
N THR A 24 -16.80 5.79 -0.69
CA THR A 24 -16.11 6.68 0.24
C THR A 24 -15.65 5.93 1.50
N LEU A 25 -16.56 5.17 2.13
CA LEU A 25 -16.23 4.38 3.34
C LEU A 25 -15.16 3.33 3.07
N LEU A 26 -15.27 2.58 1.97
CA LEU A 26 -14.29 1.57 1.57
C LEU A 26 -12.91 2.20 1.35
N THR A 27 -12.85 3.34 0.67
CA THR A 27 -11.59 4.05 0.39
C THR A 27 -10.90 4.49 1.68
N VAL A 28 -11.66 4.97 2.68
CA VAL A 28 -11.11 5.32 4.00
C VAL A 28 -10.50 4.10 4.69
N VAL A 29 -11.21 2.97 4.70
CA VAL A 29 -10.72 1.71 5.31
C VAL A 29 -9.45 1.23 4.60
N ILE A 30 -9.45 1.23 3.26
CA ILE A 30 -8.29 0.84 2.45
C ILE A 30 -7.10 1.74 2.77
N GLY A 31 -7.29 3.06 2.80
CA GLY A 31 -6.26 4.03 3.15
C GLY A 31 -5.67 3.79 4.54
N LEU A 32 -6.52 3.50 5.53
CA LEU A 32 -6.09 3.23 6.90
C LEU A 32 -5.26 1.95 7.02
N VAL A 33 -5.67 0.88 6.33
CA VAL A 33 -4.91 -0.39 6.31
C VAL A 33 -3.57 -0.24 5.59
N LEU A 34 -3.55 0.47 4.45
CA LEU A 34 -2.31 0.75 3.72
C LEU A 34 -1.35 1.64 4.53
N ALA A 35 -1.85 2.68 5.19
CA ALA A 35 -1.05 3.54 6.06
C ALA A 35 -0.42 2.75 7.22
N SER A 36 -1.18 1.83 7.82
CA SER A 36 -0.67 0.92 8.87
C SER A 36 0.47 0.03 8.35
N ALA A 37 0.32 -0.55 7.16
CA ALA A 37 1.35 -1.39 6.56
C ALA A 37 2.61 -0.60 6.19
N PHE A 38 2.43 0.60 5.63
CA PHE A 38 3.52 1.47 5.20
C PHE A 38 4.41 1.91 6.38
N SER A 39 3.80 2.25 7.53
CA SER A 39 4.55 2.56 8.76
C SER A 39 5.48 1.42 9.17
N ALA A 40 4.97 0.18 9.21
CA ALA A 40 5.78 -0.99 9.57
C ALA A 40 6.93 -1.26 8.57
N ILE A 41 6.70 -1.06 7.27
CA ILE A 41 7.72 -1.22 6.23
C ILE A 41 8.82 -0.16 6.38
N LEU A 42 8.42 1.10 6.63
CA LEU A 42 9.37 2.20 6.84
C LEU A 42 10.26 1.96 8.05
N VAL A 43 9.68 1.58 9.19
CA VAL A 43 10.44 1.30 10.40
C VAL A 43 11.40 0.14 10.16
N PHE A 44 10.94 -0.92 9.50
CA PHE A 44 11.80 -2.05 9.15
C PHE A 44 13.00 -1.64 8.26
N ALA A 45 12.77 -0.79 7.24
CA ALA A 45 13.84 -0.29 6.39
C ALA A 45 14.84 0.61 7.16
N GLN A 46 14.35 1.38 8.12
CA GLN A 46 15.19 2.20 9.00
C GLN A 46 16.03 1.34 9.94
N GLU A 47 15.48 0.24 10.47
CA GLU A 47 16.19 -0.71 11.33
C GLU A 47 17.29 -1.48 10.58
N LEU A 48 17.10 -1.75 9.29
CA LEU A 48 18.10 -2.41 8.43
C LEU A 48 19.34 -1.55 8.16
N VAL A 49 19.21 -0.22 8.15
CA VAL A 49 20.32 0.72 7.89
C VAL A 49 20.40 1.78 9.00
N PRO A 50 20.81 1.38 10.21
CA PRO A 50 20.87 2.28 11.36
C PRO A 50 21.90 3.38 11.09
N GLY A 51 21.55 4.62 11.46
CA GLY A 51 22.39 5.81 11.24
C GLY A 51 22.10 6.60 9.96
N ARG A 52 21.24 6.10 9.05
CA ARG A 52 20.79 6.83 7.85
C ARG A 52 19.26 6.92 7.74
N THR A 53 18.56 7.00 8.86
CA THR A 53 17.10 7.02 8.92
C THR A 53 16.48 8.17 8.12
N GLY A 54 17.09 9.36 8.12
CA GLY A 54 16.67 10.50 7.31
C GLY A 54 16.73 10.22 5.81
N THR A 55 17.79 9.57 5.33
CA THR A 55 17.95 9.20 3.91
C THR A 55 16.93 8.12 3.49
N ILE A 56 16.71 7.11 4.33
CA ILE A 56 15.71 6.06 4.07
C ILE A 56 14.30 6.68 4.02
N SER A 57 13.92 7.47 5.02
CA SER A 57 12.62 8.16 5.01
C SER A 57 12.47 9.06 3.80
N GLY A 58 13.48 9.88 3.48
CA GLY A 58 13.46 10.78 2.33
C GLY A 58 13.30 10.04 0.99
N LEU A 59 14.00 8.91 0.81
CA LEU A 59 13.87 8.09 -0.39
C LEU A 59 12.49 7.44 -0.50
N PHE A 60 11.97 6.85 0.59
CA PHE A 60 10.66 6.21 0.58
C PHE A 60 9.54 7.22 0.32
N PHE A 61 9.49 8.32 1.07
CA PHE A 61 8.47 9.34 0.89
C PHE A 61 8.61 10.04 -0.45
N GLY A 62 9.84 10.39 -0.87
CA GLY A 62 10.10 11.02 -2.17
C GLY A 62 9.67 10.14 -3.35
N PHE A 63 9.99 8.85 -3.30
CA PHE A 63 9.57 7.90 -4.33
C PHE A 63 8.05 7.65 -4.30
N ALA A 64 7.45 7.51 -3.11
CA ALA A 64 6.01 7.32 -2.96
C ALA A 64 5.22 8.52 -3.51
N PHE A 65 5.61 9.75 -3.17
CA PHE A 65 4.95 10.95 -3.70
C PHE A 65 5.23 11.14 -5.19
N GLY A 66 6.45 10.86 -5.66
CA GLY A 66 6.81 10.94 -7.08
C GLY A 66 5.98 9.98 -7.94
N MET A 67 5.91 8.70 -7.56
CA MET A 67 5.04 7.73 -8.24
C MET A 67 3.56 8.07 -8.09
N GLY A 68 3.13 8.58 -6.93
CA GLY A 68 1.75 9.01 -6.71
C GLY A 68 1.33 10.13 -7.66
N GLY A 69 2.19 11.14 -7.86
CA GLY A 69 1.94 12.24 -8.80
C GLY A 69 1.90 11.79 -10.26
N ILE A 70 2.88 10.98 -10.69
CA ILE A 70 2.92 10.43 -12.05
C ILE A 70 1.71 9.52 -12.28
N GLY A 71 1.40 8.64 -11.33
CA GLY A 71 0.26 7.74 -11.38
C GLY A 71 -1.07 8.50 -11.46
N ALA A 72 -1.24 9.58 -10.70
CA ALA A 72 -2.43 10.41 -10.76
C ALA A 72 -2.60 11.06 -12.15
N ALA A 73 -1.52 11.58 -12.75
CA ALA A 73 -1.57 12.15 -14.09
C ALA A 73 -1.93 11.09 -15.15
N VAL A 74 -1.30 9.92 -15.11
CA VAL A 74 -1.55 8.82 -16.06
C VAL A 74 -2.96 8.25 -15.89
N LEU A 75 -3.43 8.04 -14.67
CA LEU A 75 -4.78 7.54 -14.40
C LEU A 75 -5.85 8.59 -14.72
N GLY A 76 -5.54 9.87 -14.55
CA GLY A 76 -6.41 10.98 -14.97
C GLY A 76 -6.62 11.00 -16.48
N GLU A 77 -5.52 11.00 -17.24
CA GLU A 77 -5.58 10.90 -18.71
C GLU A 77 -6.33 9.63 -19.14
N LEU A 78 -6.06 8.49 -18.52
CA LEU A 78 -6.76 7.25 -18.81
C LEU A 78 -8.27 7.36 -18.52
N ALA A 79 -8.65 8.04 -17.43
CA ALA A 79 -10.06 8.26 -17.09
C ALA A 79 -10.79 9.10 -18.14
N ASP A 80 -10.09 10.05 -18.76
CA ASP A 80 -10.66 10.87 -19.83
C ASP A 80 -10.92 10.05 -21.12
N HIS A 81 -10.11 9.01 -21.39
CA HIS A 81 -10.28 8.15 -22.57
C HIS A 81 -11.26 6.99 -22.38
N VAL A 82 -11.19 6.27 -21.25
CA VAL A 82 -11.96 5.03 -21.02
C VAL A 82 -13.02 5.15 -19.92
N GLY A 83 -13.15 6.32 -19.31
CA GLY A 83 -14.11 6.61 -18.26
C GLY A 83 -13.62 6.20 -16.87
N ILE A 84 -14.15 6.91 -15.85
CA ILE A 84 -13.76 6.71 -14.45
C ILE A 84 -14.09 5.31 -13.93
N GLU A 85 -15.19 4.69 -14.38
CA GLU A 85 -15.60 3.36 -13.95
C GLU A 85 -14.60 2.27 -14.39
N ALA A 86 -14.07 2.37 -15.61
CA ALA A 86 -13.02 1.47 -16.10
C ALA A 86 -11.73 1.64 -15.30
N VAL A 87 -11.35 2.87 -14.97
CA VAL A 87 -10.18 3.17 -14.12
C VAL A 87 -10.36 2.59 -12.72
N TYR A 88 -11.54 2.72 -12.10
CA TYR A 88 -11.84 2.07 -10.81
C TYR A 88 -11.67 0.56 -10.88
N ARG A 89 -12.15 -0.07 -11.96
CA ARG A 89 -12.00 -1.52 -12.16
C ARG A 89 -10.55 -1.95 -12.31
N ILE A 90 -9.72 -1.14 -12.98
CA ILE A 90 -8.26 -1.39 -13.09
C ILE A 90 -7.59 -1.19 -11.72
N CYS A 91 -7.89 -0.09 -11.04
CA CYS A 91 -7.34 0.26 -9.73
C CYS A 91 -7.67 -0.75 -8.64
N ALA A 92 -8.82 -1.42 -8.73
CA ALA A 92 -9.20 -2.50 -7.84
C ALA A 92 -8.19 -3.67 -7.81
N TRP A 93 -7.42 -3.87 -8.89
CA TRP A 93 -6.42 -4.93 -9.00
C TRP A 93 -5.01 -4.48 -8.61
N LEU A 94 -4.71 -3.18 -8.56
CA LEU A 94 -3.37 -2.68 -8.17
C LEU A 94 -2.87 -3.25 -6.82
N PRO A 95 -3.68 -3.39 -5.76
CA PRO A 95 -3.25 -3.99 -4.50
C PRO A 95 -2.75 -5.43 -4.64
N ALA A 96 -3.18 -6.17 -5.66
CA ALA A 96 -2.71 -7.54 -5.92
C ALA A 96 -1.21 -7.57 -6.28
N ILE A 97 -0.65 -6.48 -6.82
CA ILE A 97 0.80 -6.34 -7.02
C ILE A 97 1.55 -6.47 -5.69
N GLY A 98 0.92 -6.07 -4.57
CA GLY A 98 1.47 -6.26 -3.23
C GLY A 98 1.72 -7.72 -2.86
N LEU A 99 1.05 -8.68 -3.50
CA LEU A 99 1.30 -10.12 -3.32
C LEU A 99 2.72 -10.54 -3.72
N LEU A 100 3.41 -9.73 -4.54
CA LEU A 100 4.84 -9.91 -4.84
C LEU A 100 5.74 -9.79 -3.59
N ALA A 101 5.23 -9.23 -2.49
CA ALA A 101 5.86 -9.31 -1.17
C ALA A 101 6.07 -10.75 -0.67
N TRP A 102 5.58 -11.77 -1.39
CA TRP A 102 5.84 -13.19 -1.11
C TRP A 102 7.29 -13.56 -1.38
N PHE A 103 7.90 -12.89 -2.36
CA PHE A 103 9.31 -13.05 -2.68
C PHE A 103 10.23 -12.34 -1.68
N LEU A 104 9.68 -11.54 -0.75
CA LEU A 104 10.50 -10.97 0.31
C LEU A 104 10.94 -12.09 1.26
N PRO A 105 12.26 -12.29 1.47
CA PRO A 105 12.75 -13.29 2.39
C PRO A 105 12.16 -13.01 3.77
N ARG A 106 11.55 -14.04 4.38
CA ARG A 106 11.00 -13.98 5.73
C ARG A 106 12.15 -13.88 6.73
N THR A 107 12.67 -12.67 6.95
CA THR A 107 13.52 -12.45 8.11
C THR A 107 12.63 -12.48 9.34
N SER A 108 12.71 -13.58 10.06
CA SER A 108 12.19 -13.79 11.40
C SER A 108 12.74 -12.74 12.37
N ALA A 109 12.23 -11.51 12.32
CA ALA A 109 12.36 -10.54 13.41
C ALA A 109 11.25 -10.72 14.47
N ALA A 110 10.48 -11.82 14.39
CA ALA A 110 9.54 -12.27 15.42
C ALA A 110 10.18 -13.26 16.43
N ALA A 111 11.52 -13.36 16.43
CA ALA A 111 12.26 -14.20 17.38
C ALA A 111 13.32 -13.37 18.15
N ARG A 112 12.87 -12.35 18.89
CA ARG A 112 13.42 -12.15 20.23
C ARG A 112 12.29 -12.36 21.23
N LYS A 113 12.22 -13.60 21.72
CA LYS A 113 11.70 -13.88 23.06
C LYS A 113 12.38 -12.89 24.04
N PRO A 114 11.66 -12.27 24.98
CA PRO A 114 12.28 -11.98 26.26
C PRO A 114 12.45 -13.32 26.97
N SER A 115 13.65 -13.90 26.87
CA SER A 115 14.07 -14.99 27.76
C SER A 115 14.65 -14.35 29.01
N ALA A 116 13.86 -14.39 30.09
CA ALA A 116 14.24 -14.54 31.50
C ALA A 116 15.53 -13.87 32.01
N SER A 117 15.38 -12.91 32.93
CA SER A 117 15.74 -13.08 34.35
C SER A 117 15.17 -11.93 35.17
#